data_AF-A0A8E0KJW8-F1
#
_entry.id   AF-A0A8E0KJW8-F1
#
_cell.length_a   1.000
_cell.length_b   1.000
_cell.length_c   1.000
_cell.angle_alpha   90.00
_cell.angle_beta   90.00
_cell.angle_gamma   90.00
#
_symmetry.space_group_name_H-M   'P 1'
#
loop_
_entity.id
_entity.type
_entity.pdbx_description
1 polymer ?
#
loop_
_entity_poly.entity_id
_entity_poly.type
_entity_poly.pdbx_seq_one_letter_code
_entity_poly.pdbx_strand_id
1 'polypeptide(L)'
;MRAAYDKLLEDVCVRLGFCGSVVDGQSLHVDQFLPESGVLTNDEFADALFKAEGWDPDGSEARTFRPSVREAFVRHMGASEVDAGQR
;
A
#
# COMPACT_ATOMS: atom_id res chain seq x y z
N MET A 1 8.34 -13.22 0.94
CA MET A 1 6.89 -13.05 0.80
C MET A 1 6.51 -12.34 -0.50
N ARG A 2 7.44 -12.17 -1.43
CA ARG A 2 7.23 -11.61 -2.77
C ARG A 2 5.95 -11.99 -3.49
N ALA A 3 5.63 -13.27 -3.60
CA ALA A 3 4.40 -13.70 -4.25
C ALA A 3 3.11 -13.26 -3.53
N ALA A 4 3.15 -13.04 -2.21
CA ALA A 4 2.04 -12.48 -1.45
C ALA A 4 1.96 -10.96 -1.61
N TYR A 5 3.11 -10.28 -1.62
CA TYR A 5 3.18 -8.85 -1.87
C TYR A 5 2.72 -8.48 -3.28
N ASP A 6 3.15 -9.22 -4.30
CA ASP A 6 2.70 -9.02 -5.69
C ASP A 6 1.18 -9.18 -5.82
N LYS A 7 0.59 -10.17 -5.12
CA LYS A 7 -0.87 -10.35 -5.07
C LYS A 7 -1.59 -9.24 -4.31
N LEU A 8 -0.98 -8.69 -3.27
CA LEU A 8 -1.51 -7.52 -2.58
C LEU A 8 -1.57 -6.32 -3.53
N LEU A 9 -0.49 -6.06 -4.27
CA LEU A 9 -0.43 -4.97 -5.26
C LEU A 9 -1.46 -5.17 -6.37
N GLU A 10 -1.62 -6.40 -6.87
CA GLU A 10 -2.66 -6.74 -7.84
C GLU A 10 -4.07 -6.50 -7.28
N ASP A 11 -4.34 -6.92 -6.04
CA ASP A 11 -5.66 -6.77 -5.41
C ASP A 11 -6.05 -5.30 -5.22
N VAL A 12 -5.13 -4.47 -4.71
CA VAL A 12 -5.41 -3.03 -4.52
C VAL A 12 -5.52 -2.29 -5.84
N CYS A 13 -4.78 -2.68 -6.87
CA CYS A 13 -4.92 -2.10 -8.21
C CYS A 13 -6.24 -2.52 -8.86
N VAL A 14 -6.52 -3.82 -8.97
CA VAL A 14 -7.68 -4.33 -9.73
C VAL A 14 -9.00 -4.06 -9.01
N ARG A 15 -9.06 -4.18 -7.68
CA ARG A 15 -10.32 -4.04 -6.94
C ARG A 15 -10.57 -2.66 -6.36
N LEU A 16 -9.51 -1.95 -5.96
CA LEU A 16 -9.62 -0.65 -5.31
C LEU A 16 -9.20 0.51 -6.23
N GLY A 17 -8.56 0.22 -7.36
CA GLY A 17 -8.14 1.21 -8.35
C GLY A 17 -6.78 1.85 -8.06
N PHE A 18 -6.01 1.34 -7.10
CA PHE A 18 -4.71 1.89 -6.70
C PHE A 18 -3.57 1.21 -7.45
N CYS A 19 -3.25 1.71 -8.65
CA CYS A 19 -2.26 1.12 -9.57
C CYS A 19 -0.96 1.94 -9.66
N GLY A 20 -0.83 3.00 -8.89
CA GLY A 20 0.19 4.04 -8.99
C GLY A 20 -0.27 5.21 -9.85
N SER A 21 0.23 6.40 -9.54
CA SER A 21 -0.07 7.63 -10.28
C SER A 21 1.18 8.27 -10.88
N VAL A 22 0.96 9.25 -11.76
CA VAL A 22 2.01 10.14 -12.24
C VAL A 22 1.75 11.52 -11.64
N VAL A 23 2.64 11.97 -10.77
CA VAL A 23 2.58 13.28 -10.12
C VAL A 23 3.80 14.09 -10.57
N ASP A 24 3.58 15.31 -11.04
CA ASP A 24 4.64 16.22 -11.54
C ASP A 24 5.57 15.58 -12.59
N GLY A 25 5.03 14.68 -13.42
CA GLY A 25 5.79 13.97 -14.46
C GLY A 25 6.63 12.79 -13.95
N GLN A 26 6.54 12.46 -12.66
CA GLN A 26 7.21 11.29 -12.06
C GLN A 26 6.19 10.19 -11.77
N SER A 27 6.50 8.97 -12.22
CA SER A 27 5.75 7.77 -11.81
C SER A 27 6.02 7.47 -10.34
N LEU A 28 4.96 7.47 -9.54
CA LEU A 28 5.02 7.10 -8.13
C LEU A 28 4.63 5.63 -7.96
N HIS A 29 5.38 4.92 -7.13
CA HIS A 29 5.11 3.53 -6.77
C HIS A 29 5.14 3.39 -5.26
N VAL A 30 4.27 2.54 -4.70
CA VAL A 30 4.15 2.35 -3.25
C VAL A 30 5.48 2.01 -2.57
N ASP A 31 6.35 1.25 -3.23
CA ASP A 31 7.68 0.89 -2.71
C ASP A 31 8.58 2.09 -2.40
N GLN A 32 8.37 3.25 -3.05
CA GLN A 32 9.13 4.47 -2.79
C GLN A 32 8.85 5.06 -1.39
N PHE A 33 7.73 4.67 -0.77
CA PHE A 33 7.26 5.19 0.51
C PHE A 33 7.31 4.15 1.63
N LEU A 34 7.71 2.92 1.34
CA LEU A 34 7.81 1.83 2.32
C LEU A 34 9.21 1.80 2.93
N PRO A 35 9.35 1.41 4.22
CA PRO A 35 10.66 1.21 4.83
C PRO A 35 11.43 0.09 4.14
N GLU A 36 12.74 0.22 3.99
CA GLU A 36 13.60 -0.84 3.41
C GLU A 36 13.77 -2.04 4.35
N SER A 37 13.62 -1.83 5.66
CA SER A 37 13.79 -2.85 6.70
C SER A 37 12.99 -2.50 7.96
N GLY A 38 12.83 -3.46 8.87
CA GLY A 38 12.07 -3.29 10.10
C GLY A 38 10.64 -3.81 9.96
N VAL A 39 9.73 -3.30 10.78
CA VAL A 39 8.32 -3.70 10.75
C VAL A 39 7.58 -2.80 9.76
N LEU A 40 6.79 -3.41 8.89
CA LEU A 40 5.79 -2.74 8.06
C LEU A 40 4.40 -3.12 8.54
N THR A 41 3.65 -2.14 9.01
CA THR A 41 2.24 -2.28 9.40
C THR A 41 1.30 -2.11 8.21
N ASN A 42 0.08 -2.63 8.32
CA ASN A 42 -0.97 -2.40 7.34
C ASN A 42 -1.37 -0.92 7.19
N ASP A 43 -1.11 -0.12 8.22
CA ASP A 43 -1.36 1.32 8.24
C ASP A 43 -0.31 2.11 7.48
N GLU A 44 0.96 1.80 7.71
CA GLU A 44 2.07 2.36 6.96
C GLU A 44 1.98 1.97 5.48
N PHE A 45 1.55 0.74 5.17
CA PHE A 45 1.27 0.35 3.79
C PHE A 45 0.15 1.19 3.17
N ALA A 46 -0.95 1.42 3.89
CA ALA A 46 -2.03 2.25 3.38
C ALA A 46 -1.59 3.69 3.13
N ASP A 47 -0.81 4.28 4.04
CA ASP A 47 -0.24 5.62 3.86
C ASP A 47 0.68 5.69 2.64
N ALA A 48 1.54 4.70 2.47
CA ALA A 48 2.43 4.59 1.32
C ALA A 48 1.64 4.46 0.01
N LEU A 49 0.57 3.66 0.00
CA LEU A 49 -0.29 3.48 -1.15
C LEU A 49 -0.98 4.79 -1.54
N PHE A 50 -1.55 5.51 -0.57
CA PHE A 50 -2.19 6.80 -0.84
C PHE A 50 -1.21 7.86 -1.34
N LYS A 51 0.00 7.91 -0.77
CA LYS A 51 1.07 8.80 -1.29
C LYS A 51 1.44 8.46 -2.73
N ALA A 52 1.51 7.18 -3.08
CA ALA A 52 1.78 6.73 -4.44
C ALA A 52 0.66 7.07 -5.44
N GLU A 53 -0.53 7.38 -4.94
CA GLU A 53 -1.67 7.88 -5.72
C GLU A 53 -1.74 9.42 -5.75
N GLY A 54 -0.83 10.10 -5.06
CA GLY A 54 -0.85 11.56 -4.90
C GLY A 54 -1.93 12.06 -3.92
N TRP A 55 -2.44 11.18 -3.06
CA TRP A 55 -3.46 11.52 -2.07
C TRP A 55 -2.84 11.89 -0.73
N ASP A 56 -3.56 12.74 0.02
CA ASP A 56 -3.29 12.97 1.44
C ASP A 56 -3.76 11.75 2.26
N PRO A 57 -2.87 11.04 3.00
CA PRO A 57 -3.24 9.91 3.85
C PRO A 57 -4.27 10.26 4.94
N ASP A 58 -4.33 11.53 5.34
CA ASP A 58 -5.29 12.08 6.30
C ASP A 58 -6.49 12.74 5.60
N GLY A 59 -6.62 12.61 4.28
CA GLY A 59 -7.74 13.10 3.49
C GLY A 59 -9.04 12.29 3.71
N SER A 60 -10.17 12.84 3.26
CA SER A 60 -11.47 12.14 3.31
C SER A 60 -11.47 10.84 2.53
N GLU A 61 -10.90 10.87 1.33
CA GLU A 61 -10.85 9.76 0.40
C GLU A 61 -9.99 8.64 0.97
N ALA A 62 -8.80 8.96 1.46
CA ALA A 62 -7.93 8.02 2.15
C ALA A 62 -8.63 7.38 3.36
N ARG A 63 -9.31 8.17 4.20
CA ARG A 63 -10.12 7.64 5.33
C ARG A 63 -11.21 6.66 4.87
N THR A 64 -11.86 6.92 3.74
CA THR A 64 -12.89 6.02 3.20
C THR A 64 -12.32 4.68 2.74
N PHE A 65 -11.17 4.67 2.07
CA PHE A 65 -10.58 3.45 1.51
C PHE A 65 -9.65 2.70 2.46
N ARG A 66 -9.13 3.35 3.51
CA ARG A 66 -8.17 2.77 4.47
C ARG A 66 -8.61 1.42 5.04
N PRO A 67 -9.88 1.22 5.48
CA PRO A 67 -10.31 -0.09 5.97
C PRO A 67 -10.13 -1.21 4.93
N SER A 68 -10.48 -0.96 3.67
CA SER A 68 -10.35 -1.93 2.57
C SER A 68 -8.89 -2.25 2.25
N VAL A 69 -8.02 -1.25 2.28
CA VAL A 69 -6.57 -1.43 2.06
C VAL A 69 -5.94 -2.25 3.20
N ARG A 70 -6.27 -1.93 4.45
CA ARG A 70 -5.81 -2.69 5.62
C ARG A 70 -6.27 -4.15 5.56
N GLU A 71 -7.53 -4.38 5.16
CA GLU A 71 -8.07 -5.73 5.02
C GLU A 71 -7.34 -6.52 3.91
N ALA A 72 -7.11 -5.89 2.75
CA ALA A 72 -6.35 -6.51 1.67
C ALA A 72 -4.93 -6.89 2.13
N PHE A 73 -4.26 -5.99 2.86
CA PHE A 73 -2.94 -6.27 3.44
C PHE A 73 -2.96 -7.53 4.30
N VAL A 74 -3.86 -7.60 5.29
CA VAL A 74 -3.95 -8.76 6.20
C VAL A 74 -4.31 -10.03 5.44
N ARG A 75 -5.20 -9.94 4.45
CA ARG A 75 -5.64 -11.07 3.62
C ARG A 75 -4.48 -11.73 2.88
N HIS A 76 -3.57 -10.93 2.31
CA HIS A 76 -2.46 -11.45 1.49
C HIS A 76 -1.18 -11.68 2.29
N MET A 77 -0.84 -10.78 3.21
CA MET A 77 0.36 -10.85 4.03
C MET A 77 0.19 -11.76 5.26
N GLY A 78 -1.06 -12.08 5.63
CA GLY A 78 -1.39 -13.00 6.72
C GLY A 78 -1.34 -12.38 8.12
N ALA A 79 -0.91 -11.12 8.25
CA ALA A 79 -0.80 -10.39 9.51
C ALA A 79 -0.98 -8.88 9.30
N SER A 80 -1.24 -8.13 10.37
CA SER A 80 -1.27 -6.66 10.34
C SER A 80 0.12 -6.03 10.32
N GLU A 81 1.16 -6.83 10.58
CA GLU A 81 2.56 -6.43 10.69
C GLU A 81 3.43 -7.52 10.08
N VAL A 82 4.41 -7.14 9.26
CA VAL A 82 5.39 -8.04 8.65
C VAL A 82 6.78 -7.43 8.66
N ASP A 83 7.81 -8.24 8.48
CA ASP A 83 9.15 -7.74 8.21
C ASP A 83 9.20 -7.12 6.80
N ALA A 84 9.48 -5.81 6.74
CA ALA A 84 9.55 -5.04 5.51
C ALA A 84 10.59 -5.59 4.54
N GLY A 85 11.72 -6.12 5.05
CA GLY A 85 12.79 -6.69 4.23
C GLY A 85 12.44 -8.04 3.60
N GLN A 86 11.27 -8.60 3.93
CA GLN A 86 10.81 -9.88 3.41
C GLN A 86 9.67 -9.76 2.39
N ARG A 87 9.26 -8.53 2.03
CA ARG A 87 8.36 -8.27 0.89
C ARG A 87 9.06 -8.66 -0.41
#